data_AF-M0HSY9-F1
#
_entry.id   AF-M0HSY9-F1
#
_cell.length_a   1.000
_cell.length_b   1.000
_cell.length_c   1.000
_cell.angle_alpha   90.00
_cell.angle_beta   90.00
_cell.angle_gamma   90.00
#
_symmetry.space_group_name_H-M   'P 1'
#
loop_
_entity.id
_entity.type
_entity.pdbx_description
1 polymer ?
#
loop_
_entity_poly.entity_id
_entity_poly.type
_entity_poly.pdbx_seq_one_letter_code
_entity_poly.pdbx_strand_id
1 'polypeptide(L)'
;MPHRANYATLFVRSHLHPPDETLDLDWAADVGDATDEFEFDVPTDDPQDPYIGIQAFDVGEYGHEIEINGQALSGFDIPPNDGWQYWVDTITGAQLVGGTNTIRFVRDEASDDAFAIGTITVHWKAPVDE
;
A
#
# COMPACT_ATOMS: atom_id res chain seq x y z
N MET A 1 12.32 25.11 -9.46
CA MET A 1 11.80 24.33 -10.60
C MET A 1 10.31 24.07 -10.35
N PRO A 2 9.44 24.26 -11.34
CA PRO A 2 8.05 23.86 -11.22
C PRO A 2 7.96 22.33 -11.05
N HIS A 3 6.89 21.86 -10.42
CA HIS A 3 6.62 20.42 -10.25
C HIS A 3 5.20 20.10 -10.72
N ARG A 4 5.02 18.89 -11.27
CA ARG A 4 3.72 18.32 -11.62
C ARG A 4 3.40 17.17 -10.67
N ALA A 5 2.19 17.16 -10.13
CA ALA A 5 1.67 16.01 -9.39
C ALA A 5 1.27 14.89 -10.36
N ASN A 6 1.65 13.65 -10.04
CA ASN A 6 1.33 12.44 -10.78
C ASN A 6 0.78 11.39 -9.80
N TYR A 7 0.23 10.32 -10.35
CA TYR A 7 -0.26 9.20 -9.57
C TYR A 7 -0.28 7.91 -10.38
N ALA A 8 -0.31 6.78 -9.68
CA ALA A 8 -0.62 5.47 -10.20
C ALA A 8 -1.72 4.84 -9.34
N THR A 9 -2.65 4.12 -9.97
CA THR A 9 -3.75 3.44 -9.27
C THR A 9 -3.59 1.93 -9.45
N LEU A 10 -3.67 1.19 -8.35
CA LEU A 10 -3.51 -0.26 -8.31
C LEU A 10 -4.73 -0.90 -7.66
N PHE A 11 -5.18 -2.02 -8.23
CA PHE A 11 -6.32 -2.78 -7.74
C PHE A 11 -5.81 -4.03 -7.03
N VAL A 12 -5.59 -3.93 -5.72
CA VAL A 12 -5.01 -5.01 -4.91
C VAL A 12 -6.02 -6.13 -4.72
N ARG A 13 -7.19 -5.80 -4.17
CA ARG A 13 -8.31 -6.74 -3.93
C ARG A 13 -7.83 -8.03 -3.26
N SER A 14 -7.10 -7.88 -2.16
CA SER A 14 -6.52 -8.99 -1.41
C SER A 14 -7.06 -8.99 0.02
N HIS A 15 -7.34 -10.17 0.53
CA HIS A 15 -7.74 -10.43 1.90
C HIS A 15 -6.57 -11.14 2.60
N LEU A 16 -5.99 -10.46 3.58
CA LEU A 16 -4.87 -10.92 4.38
C LEU A 16 -5.42 -11.47 5.70
N HIS A 17 -5.03 -12.69 6.05
CA HIS A 17 -5.58 -13.37 7.23
C HIS A 17 -4.68 -14.55 7.65
N PRO A 18 -4.66 -14.93 8.94
CA PRO A 18 -4.06 -16.18 9.40
C PRO A 18 -4.91 -17.39 8.96
N PRO A 19 -4.41 -18.62 9.06
CA PRO A 19 -5.14 -19.81 8.60
C PRO A 19 -6.52 -20.05 9.27
N ASP A 20 -6.71 -19.56 10.50
CA ASP A 20 -7.87 -19.88 11.34
C ASP A 20 -8.89 -18.73 11.46
N GLU A 21 -8.60 -17.55 10.92
CA GLU A 21 -9.49 -16.37 10.89
C GLU A 21 -9.73 -15.95 9.43
N THR A 22 -10.94 -15.54 9.07
CA THR A 22 -11.27 -15.14 7.69
C THR A 22 -12.51 -14.26 7.62
N LEU A 23 -12.52 -13.31 6.68
CA LEU A 23 -13.68 -12.50 6.34
C LEU A 23 -14.41 -13.09 5.12
N ASP A 24 -15.74 -13.06 5.14
CA ASP A 24 -16.59 -13.49 4.00
C ASP A 24 -16.63 -12.39 2.92
N LEU A 25 -15.59 -12.31 2.08
CA LEU A 25 -15.41 -11.29 1.06
C LEU A 25 -15.41 -11.89 -0.35
N ASP A 26 -16.50 -11.67 -1.11
CA ASP A 26 -16.64 -12.15 -2.49
C ASP A 26 -15.79 -11.40 -3.52
N TRP A 27 -15.18 -10.28 -3.12
CA TRP A 27 -14.49 -9.35 -3.98
C TRP A 27 -12.97 -9.38 -3.84
N ALA A 28 -12.43 -10.01 -2.78
CA ALA A 28 -11.02 -10.08 -2.45
C ALA A 28 -10.50 -11.52 -2.57
N ALA A 29 -9.25 -11.69 -2.98
CA ALA A 29 -8.58 -12.99 -2.99
C ALA A 29 -7.88 -13.26 -1.66
N ASP A 30 -8.04 -14.46 -1.11
CA ASP A 30 -7.29 -14.91 0.06
C ASP A 30 -5.80 -15.07 -0.30
N VAL A 31 -4.93 -14.35 0.41
CA VAL A 31 -3.47 -14.36 0.16
C VAL A 31 -2.64 -14.76 1.38
N GLY A 32 -3.27 -14.98 2.54
CA GLY A 32 -2.57 -15.28 3.79
C GLY A 32 -1.86 -14.05 4.36
N ASP A 33 -0.59 -14.19 4.73
CA ASP A 33 0.14 -13.13 5.44
C ASP A 33 0.69 -12.02 4.56
N ALA A 34 0.76 -12.21 3.23
CA ALA A 34 1.28 -11.18 2.35
C ALA A 34 0.71 -11.28 0.94
N THR A 35 0.49 -10.13 0.31
CA THR A 35 0.04 -10.09 -1.09
C THR A 35 1.16 -10.53 -2.05
N ASP A 36 0.81 -10.76 -3.31
CA ASP A 36 1.79 -10.66 -4.40
C ASP A 36 2.31 -9.21 -4.51
N GLU A 37 3.38 -9.01 -5.27
CA GLU A 37 3.87 -7.68 -5.63
C GLU A 37 3.01 -7.07 -6.76
N PHE A 38 2.62 -5.81 -6.60
CA PHE A 38 1.93 -5.04 -7.62
C PHE A 38 2.87 -4.02 -8.24
N GLU A 39 2.98 -4.03 -9.57
CA GLU A 39 3.86 -3.13 -10.30
C GLU A 39 3.18 -1.82 -10.71
N PHE A 40 3.91 -0.71 -10.64
CA PHE A 40 3.52 0.57 -11.22
C PHE A 40 4.73 1.34 -11.75
N ASP A 41 4.51 2.16 -12.77
CA ASP A 41 5.58 2.92 -13.41
C ASP A 41 5.63 4.39 -12.94
N VAL A 42 6.83 4.85 -12.62
CA VAL A 42 7.15 6.25 -12.29
C VAL A 42 7.99 6.83 -13.44
N PRO A 43 7.44 7.76 -14.26
CA PRO A 43 8.09 8.25 -15.48
C PRO A 43 9.06 9.41 -15.20
N THR A 44 9.80 9.34 -14.09
CA THR A 44 10.81 10.34 -13.70
C THR A 44 11.86 9.68 -12.82
N ASP A 45 13.12 10.07 -12.98
CA ASP A 45 14.22 9.61 -12.12
C ASP A 45 14.33 10.43 -10.81
N ASP A 46 13.51 11.48 -10.64
CA ASP A 46 13.47 12.34 -9.44
C ASP A 46 12.03 12.49 -8.90
N PRO A 47 11.40 11.40 -8.41
CA PRO A 47 10.12 11.48 -7.74
C PRO A 47 10.26 12.15 -6.36
N GLN A 48 9.42 13.12 -6.07
CA GLN A 48 9.46 13.91 -4.83
C GLN A 48 8.14 13.85 -4.06
N ASP A 49 8.23 13.99 -2.73
CA ASP A 49 7.11 13.97 -1.79
C ASP A 49 6.10 12.83 -2.01
N PRO A 50 6.54 11.56 -2.10
CA PRO A 50 5.64 10.46 -2.37
C PRO A 50 4.73 10.13 -1.17
N TYR A 51 3.48 9.79 -1.46
CA TYR A 51 2.52 9.31 -0.46
C TYR A 51 1.54 8.33 -1.11
N ILE A 52 0.89 7.51 -0.31
CA ILE A 52 -0.07 6.49 -0.74
C ILE A 52 -1.42 6.72 -0.08
N GLY A 53 -2.50 6.57 -0.85
CA GLY A 53 -3.86 6.48 -0.37
C GLY A 53 -4.39 5.04 -0.51
N ILE A 54 -5.01 4.53 0.54
CA ILE A 54 -5.31 3.10 0.72
C ILE A 54 -6.78 2.93 1.08
N GLN A 55 -7.51 2.14 0.31
CA GLN A 55 -8.78 1.58 0.76
C GLN A 55 -8.50 0.30 1.55
N ALA A 56 -8.82 0.31 2.84
CA ALA A 56 -8.70 -0.86 3.71
C ALA A 56 -10.06 -1.17 4.36
N PHE A 57 -10.28 -2.43 4.71
CA PHE A 57 -11.50 -2.93 5.30
C PHE A 57 -11.19 -3.83 6.49
N ASP A 58 -11.83 -3.56 7.63
CA ASP A 58 -11.74 -4.34 8.87
C ASP A 58 -10.30 -4.57 9.35
N VAL A 59 -9.46 -3.52 9.36
CA VAL A 59 -8.13 -3.61 9.99
C VAL A 59 -8.33 -3.60 11.51
N GLY A 60 -7.96 -4.68 12.18
CA GLY A 60 -8.16 -4.86 13.61
C GLY A 60 -6.96 -4.43 14.44
N GLU A 61 -5.73 -4.60 13.93
CA GLU A 61 -4.50 -4.37 14.69
C GLU A 61 -3.50 -3.40 14.03
N TYR A 62 -2.56 -2.91 14.84
CA TYR A 62 -1.39 -2.18 14.35
C TYR A 62 -0.30 -3.18 13.95
N GLY A 63 0.70 -2.74 13.20
CA GLY A 63 1.91 -3.54 12.93
C GLY A 63 1.96 -4.17 11.53
N HIS A 64 0.89 -4.05 10.75
CA HIS A 64 0.93 -4.37 9.32
C HIS A 64 1.91 -3.45 8.58
N GLU A 65 2.57 -4.01 7.57
CA GLU A 65 3.60 -3.32 6.79
C GLU A 65 3.18 -3.16 5.33
N ILE A 66 3.66 -2.07 4.73
CA ILE A 66 3.65 -1.78 3.31
C ILE A 66 5.09 -1.76 2.87
N GLU A 67 5.42 -2.58 1.88
CA GLU A 67 6.75 -2.61 1.29
C GLU A 67 6.71 -1.92 -0.08
N ILE A 68 7.63 -1.00 -0.32
CA ILE A 68 7.91 -0.41 -1.63
C ILE A 68 9.28 -0.90 -2.07
N ASN A 69 9.36 -1.55 -3.24
CA ASN A 69 10.61 -2.10 -3.77
C ASN A 69 11.34 -3.02 -2.77
N GLY A 70 10.58 -3.81 -2.00
CA GLY A 70 11.09 -4.70 -0.96
C GLY A 70 11.60 -4.01 0.31
N GLN A 71 11.29 -2.71 0.49
CA GLN A 71 11.62 -1.96 1.69
C GLN A 71 10.34 -1.52 2.40
N ALA A 72 10.20 -1.87 3.68
CA ALA A 72 9.10 -1.41 4.51
C ALA A 72 9.09 0.12 4.62
N LEU A 73 7.89 0.70 4.68
CA LEU A 73 7.74 2.09 5.07
C LEU A 73 8.20 2.29 6.52
N SER A 74 8.61 3.52 6.83
CA SER A 74 8.95 3.88 8.21
C SER A 74 7.73 4.41 8.94
N GLY A 75 7.56 3.96 10.18
CA GLY A 75 6.50 4.44 11.04
C GLY A 75 5.38 3.43 11.12
N PHE A 76 4.18 3.86 10.79
CA PHE A 76 2.98 3.07 10.95
C PHE A 76 2.08 3.21 9.72
N ASP A 77 1.71 2.07 9.16
CA ASP A 77 1.26 2.04 7.77
C ASP A 77 -0.26 2.06 7.63
N ILE A 78 -1.03 1.31 8.43
CA ILE A 78 -2.50 1.21 8.30
C ILE A 78 -3.21 1.12 9.67
N PRO A 79 -3.94 2.17 10.13
CA PRO A 79 -4.66 2.20 11.42
C PRO A 79 -5.76 1.15 11.52
N PRO A 80 -5.99 0.61 12.73
CA PRO A 80 -7.21 -0.14 13.01
C PRO A 80 -8.45 0.70 12.78
N ASN A 81 -9.43 0.12 12.11
CA ASN A 81 -10.75 0.69 11.95
C ASN A 81 -11.76 -0.38 11.51
N ASP A 82 -12.90 -0.44 12.19
CA ASP A 82 -14.04 -1.26 11.80
C ASP A 82 -14.63 -0.79 10.46
N GLY A 83 -14.80 -1.71 9.53
CA GLY A 83 -15.34 -1.51 8.21
C GLY A 83 -14.41 -0.75 7.27
N TRP A 84 -15.01 -0.09 6.28
CA TRP A 84 -14.26 0.63 5.24
C TRP A 84 -13.60 1.90 5.79
N GLN A 85 -12.32 2.04 5.50
CA GLN A 85 -11.56 3.27 5.68
C GLN A 85 -10.81 3.67 4.41
N TYR A 86 -10.53 4.97 4.32
CA TYR A 86 -9.53 5.50 3.41
C TYR A 86 -8.42 6.15 4.22
N TRP A 87 -7.24 5.54 4.18
CA TRP A 87 -6.07 5.99 4.91
C TRP A 87 -5.04 6.60 3.95
N VAL A 88 -4.27 7.57 4.43
CA VAL A 88 -3.19 8.18 3.67
C VAL A 88 -1.93 8.12 4.49
N ASP A 89 -0.86 7.59 3.91
CA ASP A 89 0.46 7.52 4.53
C ASP A 89 1.55 8.09 3.62
N THR A 90 2.59 8.65 4.23
CA THR A 90 3.76 9.18 3.54
C THR A 90 4.75 8.06 3.26
N ILE A 91 5.24 7.96 2.02
CA ILE A 91 6.27 6.98 1.68
C ILE A 91 7.61 7.50 2.21
N THR A 92 7.96 7.01 3.39
CA THR A 92 9.20 7.31 4.11
C THR A 92 9.90 6.00 4.47
N GLY A 93 11.22 5.98 4.63
CA GLY A 93 11.98 4.74 4.84
C GLY A 93 12.27 3.94 3.56
N ALA A 94 11.31 3.93 2.62
CA ALA A 94 11.47 3.43 1.26
C ALA A 94 11.57 4.57 0.23
N GLN A 95 11.87 4.23 -1.03
CA GLN A 95 12.00 5.21 -2.12
C GLN A 95 11.33 4.73 -3.41
N LEU A 96 10.67 5.66 -4.10
CA LEU A 96 10.29 5.48 -5.50
C LEU A 96 11.51 5.70 -6.39
N VAL A 97 11.63 4.90 -7.45
CA VAL A 97 12.67 5.03 -8.48
C VAL A 97 12.04 5.27 -9.85
N GLY A 98 12.80 5.80 -10.80
CA GLY A 98 12.36 5.89 -12.19
C GLY A 98 12.15 4.50 -12.81
N GLY A 99 11.07 4.36 -13.59
CA GLY A 99 10.64 3.09 -14.17
C GLY A 99 9.72 2.30 -13.25
N THR A 100 9.83 0.98 -13.28
CA THR A 100 8.94 0.06 -12.57
C THR A 100 9.29 -0.02 -11.09
N ASN A 101 8.26 0.16 -10.27
CA ASN A 101 8.30 0.01 -8.81
C ASN A 101 7.32 -1.10 -8.40
N THR A 102 7.58 -1.74 -7.27
CA THR A 102 6.66 -2.72 -6.66
C THR A 102 6.09 -2.20 -5.36
N ILE A 103 4.87 -2.63 -5.05
CA ILE A 103 4.24 -2.49 -3.74
C ILE A 103 3.69 -3.83 -3.25
N ARG A 104 3.82 -4.09 -1.95
CA ARG A 104 3.29 -5.27 -1.28
C ARG A 104 2.72 -4.90 0.08
N PHE A 105 1.69 -5.62 0.53
CA PHE A 105 1.13 -5.51 1.87
C PHE A 105 1.45 -6.79 2.66
N VAL A 106 1.85 -6.63 3.91
CA VAL A 106 2.26 -7.71 4.82
C VAL A 106 1.50 -7.56 6.13
N ARG A 107 0.89 -8.66 6.57
CA ARG A 107 0.19 -8.77 7.85
C ARG A 107 1.19 -8.92 8.98
N ASP A 108 0.88 -8.41 10.18
CA ASP A 108 1.63 -8.78 11.38
C ASP A 108 1.33 -10.24 11.71
N GLU A 109 2.30 -11.13 11.47
CA GLU A 109 2.15 -12.56 11.74
C GLU A 109 1.96 -12.88 13.24
N ALA A 110 2.28 -11.95 14.14
CA ALA A 110 2.08 -12.13 15.57
C ALA A 110 0.62 -11.90 16.03
N SER A 111 -0.20 -11.25 15.20
CA SER A 111 -1.63 -11.05 15.47
C SER A 111 -2.48 -12.16 14.83
N ASP A 112 -3.77 -12.19 15.16
CA ASP A 112 -4.79 -13.00 14.49
C ASP A 112 -5.65 -12.17 13.52
N ASP A 113 -5.21 -10.95 13.19
CA ASP A 113 -6.02 -10.01 12.42
C ASP A 113 -6.34 -10.50 11.00
N ALA A 114 -7.54 -10.21 10.52
CA ALA A 114 -7.97 -10.50 9.16
C ALA A 114 -8.59 -9.25 8.55
N PHE A 115 -8.00 -8.76 7.46
CA PHE A 115 -8.38 -7.49 6.84
C PHE A 115 -8.22 -7.55 5.33
N ALA A 116 -8.79 -6.59 4.61
CA ALA A 116 -8.66 -6.56 3.16
C ALA A 116 -8.20 -5.20 2.63
N ILE A 117 -7.39 -5.26 1.58
CA ILE A 117 -6.93 -4.09 0.82
C ILE A 117 -7.66 -4.04 -0.52
N GLY A 118 -8.28 -2.90 -0.77
CA GLY A 118 -9.05 -2.62 -1.99
C GLY A 118 -8.20 -1.96 -3.06
N THR A 119 -8.61 -0.76 -3.49
CA THR A 119 -7.84 0.06 -4.44
C THR A 119 -6.89 0.97 -3.68
N ILE A 120 -5.69 1.14 -4.23
CA ILE A 120 -4.72 2.11 -3.73
C ILE A 120 -4.34 3.12 -4.81
N THR A 121 -3.88 4.30 -4.39
CA THR A 121 -3.33 5.31 -5.28
C THR A 121 -2.00 5.82 -4.71
N VAL A 122 -0.91 5.61 -5.45
CA VAL A 122 0.40 6.15 -5.12
C VAL A 122 0.56 7.50 -5.81
N HIS A 123 0.97 8.52 -5.08
CA HIS A 123 1.16 9.87 -5.56
C HIS A 123 2.63 10.29 -5.44
N TRP A 124 3.08 11.12 -6.38
CA TRP A 124 4.39 11.77 -6.32
C TRP A 124 4.38 13.08 -7.11
N LYS A 125 5.36 13.93 -6.85
CA LYS A 125 5.71 15.09 -7.68
C LYS A 125 6.86 14.72 -8.60
N ALA A 126 6.86 15.27 -9.81
CA ALA A 126 7.98 15.19 -10.73
C ALA A 126 8.39 16.62 -11.13
N PRO A 127 9.69 16.92 -11.25
CA PRO A 127 10.16 18.14 -11.91
C PRO A 127 9.56 18.25 -13.32
N VAL A 128 9.30 19.48 -13.76
CA VAL A 128 8.94 19.77 -15.16
C VAL A 128 10.01 20.66 -15.76
N ASP A 129 10.57 20.22 -16.88
CA ASP A 129 11.40 21.07 -17.74
C ASP A 129 10.49 22.14 -18.37
N GLU A 130 10.91 23.41 -18.31
CA GLU A 130 10.20 24.53 -18.96
C GLU A 130 10.34 24.49 -20.49
#